data_AF-A0AAD1VUN8-F1
#
_entry.id   AF-A0AAD1VUN8-F1
#
_cell.length_a   1.000
_cell.length_b   1.000
_cell.length_c   1.000
_cell.angle_alpha   90.00
_cell.angle_beta   90.00
_cell.angle_gamma   90.00
#
_symmetry.space_group_name_H-M   'P 1'
#
loop_
_entity.id
_entity.type
_entity.pdbx_description
1 polymer ?
#
loop_
_entity_poly.entity_id
_entity_poly.type
_entity_poly.pdbx_seq_one_letter_code
_entity_poly.pdbx_strand_id
1 'polypeptide(L)'
;MVLHTKMSSENPSSTLQGDNIPMSTSSQTTSLAENDMLQKLHLASQEVLVAAQKKGRSKCPKCNSSRMFYCYTCYVPVESVPIGDIPCVKLPLKIDIIKHPNETDGKSTAIHAKLLAYDAVTIHTFPCIPDYYDQKDEIILVFPGKNSVSIKESLLLLNNCEDKKKESSCEPPSKCLKLSQENYKSEKQDKNDKVKLNCLKKVVFIDSTWNQTNKIIADERLQGLVTVELTERKTCFWRHQKGSPETYLSTIEAIYFFMVDYHTHILEEDYQGEYDNLLFFFTFMYRLIKDAKHSAGKI
;
A
#
# COMPACT_ATOMS: atom_id res chain seq x y z
N MET A 1 -3.36 -9.80 -24.45
CA MET A 1 -2.51 -9.15 -25.48
C MET A 1 -1.62 -8.13 -24.78
N VAL A 2 -0.30 -8.28 -24.66
CA VAL A 2 0.68 -9.01 -25.46
C VAL A 2 1.58 -9.80 -24.50
N LEU A 3 1.68 -11.11 -24.76
CA LEU A 3 2.72 -11.99 -24.24
C LEU A 3 3.94 -11.80 -25.13
N HIS A 4 5.14 -11.69 -24.56
CA HIS A 4 6.35 -12.03 -25.29
C HIS A 4 7.21 -12.99 -24.48
N THR A 5 7.00 -14.26 -24.79
CA THR A 5 7.96 -15.35 -24.62
C THR A 5 9.04 -15.21 -25.69
N LYS A 6 10.30 -15.46 -25.35
CA LYS A 6 11.28 -16.10 -26.24
C LYS A 6 12.39 -16.75 -25.40
N MET A 7 12.34 -18.08 -25.31
CA MET A 7 13.50 -18.93 -25.11
C MET A 7 13.97 -19.39 -26.49
N SER A 8 15.27 -19.31 -26.76
CA SER A 8 15.93 -20.10 -27.78
C SER A 8 17.30 -20.52 -27.24
N SER A 9 17.50 -21.83 -27.21
CA SER A 9 18.74 -22.55 -26.93
C SER A 9 19.64 -22.56 -28.17
N GLU A 10 20.95 -22.44 -27.99
CA GLU A 10 21.98 -23.15 -28.78
C GLU A 10 23.37 -22.95 -28.14
N ASN A 11 24.12 -24.05 -28.07
CA ASN A 11 25.57 -24.17 -27.78
C ASN A 11 26.13 -24.90 -29.02
N PRO A 12 27.39 -24.68 -29.49
CA PRO A 12 28.55 -25.27 -28.81
C PRO A 12 29.94 -24.57 -28.98
N SER A 13 30.84 -24.88 -28.02
CA SER A 13 32.31 -25.11 -28.08
C SER A 13 33.26 -24.24 -28.95
N SER A 14 34.25 -23.55 -28.31
CA SER A 14 35.70 -23.91 -28.33
C SER A 14 36.66 -22.78 -27.82
N THR A 15 37.61 -23.22 -27.00
CA THR A 15 38.93 -22.76 -26.49
C THR A 15 39.66 -21.52 -27.06
N LEU A 16 40.15 -20.61 -26.18
CA LEU A 16 41.57 -20.26 -25.87
C LEU A 16 41.79 -18.82 -25.32
N GLN A 17 42.49 -18.75 -24.18
CA GLN A 17 43.47 -17.76 -23.66
C GLN A 17 43.26 -16.23 -23.72
N GLY A 18 43.34 -15.63 -22.52
CA GLY A 18 44.18 -14.46 -22.20
C GLY A 18 43.55 -13.07 -22.33
N ASP A 19 43.25 -12.43 -21.19
CA ASP A 19 43.86 -11.15 -20.80
C ASP A 19 43.23 -10.54 -19.52
N ASN A 20 44.11 -10.03 -18.65
CA ASN A 20 43.84 -9.42 -17.35
C ASN A 20 43.34 -7.96 -17.48
N ILE A 21 42.14 -7.61 -17.02
CA ILE A 21 41.79 -6.23 -16.57
C ILE A 21 40.61 -6.31 -15.55
N PRO A 22 40.38 -5.33 -14.65
CA PRO A 22 40.38 -5.52 -13.20
C PRO A 22 38.98 -5.67 -12.60
N MET A 23 38.96 -6.26 -11.41
CA MET A 23 37.83 -6.37 -10.50
C MET A 23 37.30 -4.99 -10.11
N SER A 24 36.20 -4.54 -10.74
CA SER A 24 35.48 -3.34 -10.33
C SER A 24 34.48 -3.69 -9.23
N THR A 25 34.86 -3.37 -8.00
CA THR A 25 33.97 -3.29 -6.84
C THR A 25 32.96 -2.15 -7.05
N SER A 26 31.75 -2.46 -7.51
CA SER A 26 30.60 -1.55 -7.42
C SER A 26 29.65 -2.04 -6.33
N SER A 27 29.97 -1.70 -5.09
CA SER A 27 29.09 -1.92 -3.94
C SER A 27 29.33 -0.82 -2.92
N GLN A 28 28.99 0.42 -3.26
CA GLN A 28 29.08 1.56 -2.35
C GLN A 28 28.35 2.78 -2.93
N THR A 29 27.02 2.76 -3.00
CA THR A 29 26.23 4.02 -3.14
C THR A 29 24.77 3.93 -2.67
N THR A 30 24.27 2.76 -2.25
CA THR A 30 22.85 2.59 -1.88
C THR A 30 22.49 2.98 -0.44
N SER A 31 23.46 3.09 0.48
CA SER A 31 23.14 3.17 1.92
C SER A 31 22.71 4.55 2.47
N LEU A 32 22.92 5.65 1.73
CA LEU A 32 22.69 7.00 2.26
C LEU A 32 21.28 7.54 1.98
N ALA A 33 20.67 7.22 0.83
CA ALA A 33 19.33 7.70 0.47
C ALA A 33 18.20 6.88 1.12
N GLU A 34 18.43 5.58 1.39
CA GLU A 34 17.44 4.64 1.95
C GLU A 34 17.05 4.95 3.41
N ASN A 35 17.85 5.73 4.13
CA ASN A 35 17.58 6.08 5.53
C ASN A 35 16.70 7.34 5.69
N ASP A 36 16.55 8.16 4.66
CA ASP A 36 16.00 9.52 4.82
C ASP A 36 14.49 9.52 5.13
N MET A 37 13.71 8.64 4.48
CA MET A 37 12.26 8.55 4.70
C MET A 37 11.93 8.15 6.15
N LEU A 38 12.48 7.04 6.63
CA LEU A 38 12.12 6.49 7.94
C LEU A 38 12.68 7.33 9.10
N GLN A 39 13.68 8.19 8.86
CA GLN A 39 14.25 9.08 9.86
C GLN A 39 13.41 10.35 10.09
N LYS A 40 12.60 10.76 9.11
CA LYS A 40 11.78 11.97 9.16
C LYS A 40 10.39 11.77 9.78
N LEU A 41 10.03 10.53 10.14
CA LEU A 41 8.71 10.21 10.68
C LEU A 41 8.55 10.64 12.15
N HIS A 42 7.45 11.30 12.46
CA HIS A 42 6.98 11.67 13.81
C HIS A 42 6.26 10.49 14.48
N LEU A 43 7.03 9.49 14.89
CA LEU A 43 6.51 8.27 15.53
C LEU A 43 6.36 8.41 17.05
N ALA A 44 5.32 7.78 17.60
CA ALA A 44 5.22 7.53 19.03
C ALA A 44 6.36 6.63 19.54
N SER A 45 6.64 6.70 20.85
CA SER A 45 7.67 5.84 21.47
C SER A 45 7.36 4.36 21.27
N GLN A 46 8.35 3.59 20.85
CA GLN A 46 8.27 2.15 20.62
C GLN A 46 8.72 1.32 21.84
N GLU A 47 8.84 1.93 23.02
CA GLU A 47 9.30 1.28 24.26
C GLU A 47 8.50 0.03 24.62
N VAL A 48 7.17 0.05 24.41
CA VAL A 48 6.31 -1.14 24.62
C VAL A 48 6.76 -2.33 23.77
N LEU A 49 7.18 -2.07 22.52
CA LEU A 49 7.68 -3.12 21.63
C LEU A 49 9.07 -3.60 22.04
N VAL A 50 9.94 -2.70 22.50
CA VAL A 50 11.26 -3.07 23.05
C VAL A 50 11.09 -3.96 24.29
N ALA A 51 10.20 -3.59 25.21
CA ALA A 51 9.90 -4.37 26.41
C ALA A 51 9.31 -5.75 26.07
N ALA A 52 8.34 -5.79 25.15
CA ALA A 52 7.75 -7.03 24.67
C ALA A 52 8.79 -7.95 24.00
N GLN A 53 9.69 -7.39 23.18
CA GLN A 53 10.76 -8.16 22.55
C GLN A 53 11.67 -8.82 23.59
N LYS A 54 12.05 -8.10 24.65
CA LYS A 54 12.88 -8.65 25.75
C LYS A 54 12.15 -9.74 26.53
N LYS A 55 10.84 -9.59 26.76
CA LYS A 55 10.00 -10.58 27.44
C LYS A 55 9.76 -11.84 26.58
N GLY A 56 9.84 -11.70 25.26
CA GLY A 56 9.59 -12.77 24.31
C GLY A 56 8.11 -12.94 23.99
N ARG A 57 7.74 -14.10 23.45
CA ARG A 57 6.38 -14.34 22.96
C ARG A 57 5.36 -14.36 24.09
N SER A 58 4.20 -13.76 23.83
CA SER A 58 3.04 -13.72 24.74
C SER A 58 1.78 -14.28 24.05
N LYS A 59 0.72 -14.46 24.83
CA LYS A 59 -0.54 -15.05 24.37
C LYS A 59 -1.44 -13.98 23.75
N CYS A 60 -2.14 -14.37 22.69
CA CYS A 60 -3.25 -13.58 22.17
C CYS A 60 -4.45 -13.68 23.13
N PRO A 61 -5.04 -12.55 23.55
CA PRO A 61 -6.18 -12.57 24.46
C PRO A 61 -7.46 -13.17 23.86
N LYS A 62 -7.54 -13.31 22.52
CA LYS A 62 -8.70 -13.88 21.81
C LYS A 62 -8.58 -15.38 21.54
N CYS A 63 -7.44 -15.84 21.02
CA CYS A 63 -7.26 -17.23 20.58
C CYS A 63 -6.16 -18.00 21.32
N ASN A 64 -5.53 -17.39 22.33
CA ASN A 64 -4.46 -17.98 23.14
C ASN A 64 -3.23 -18.48 22.34
N SER A 65 -3.10 -18.06 21.09
CA SER A 65 -1.94 -18.34 20.26
C SER A 65 -0.72 -17.55 20.73
N SER A 66 0.44 -18.19 20.76
CA SER A 66 1.72 -17.54 21.11
C SER A 66 2.25 -16.70 19.94
N ARG A 67 2.46 -15.40 20.16
CA ARG A 67 2.95 -14.43 19.16
C ARG A 67 3.89 -13.42 19.84
N MET A 68 4.66 -12.66 19.06
CA MET A 68 5.62 -11.69 19.61
C MET A 68 4.94 -10.37 20.03
N PHE A 69 4.24 -9.70 19.12
CA PHE A 69 3.65 -8.37 19.38
C PHE A 69 2.15 -8.30 19.15
N TYR A 70 1.65 -9.05 18.17
CA TYR A 70 0.24 -9.07 17.81
C TYR A 70 -0.15 -10.40 17.18
N CYS A 71 -1.44 -10.71 17.27
CA CYS A 71 -2.03 -11.87 16.63
C CYS A 71 -2.47 -11.54 15.21
N TYR A 72 -1.81 -12.18 14.25
CA TYR A 72 -2.10 -12.00 12.83
C TYR A 72 -3.41 -12.65 12.35
N THR A 73 -4.08 -13.43 13.20
CA THR A 73 -5.38 -14.05 12.91
C THR A 73 -6.52 -13.26 13.55
N CYS A 74 -6.33 -12.77 14.77
CA CYS A 74 -7.38 -12.08 15.52
C CYS A 74 -7.31 -10.56 15.41
N TYR A 75 -6.27 -10.04 14.75
CA TYR A 75 -5.99 -8.62 14.55
C TYR A 75 -6.03 -7.81 15.86
N VAL A 76 -5.37 -8.33 16.89
CA VAL A 76 -5.23 -7.67 18.20
C VAL A 76 -3.80 -7.81 18.72
N PRO A 77 -3.31 -6.86 19.54
CA PRO A 77 -2.06 -7.02 20.28
C PRO A 77 -2.09 -8.25 21.19
N VAL A 78 -0.91 -8.79 21.53
CA VAL A 78 -0.79 -9.81 22.58
C VAL A 78 -0.78 -9.19 23.96
N GLU A 79 -0.96 -9.99 25.01
CA GLU A 79 -1.04 -9.52 26.41
C GLU A 79 0.17 -8.68 26.86
N SER A 80 1.37 -8.94 26.32
CA SER A 80 2.57 -8.15 26.63
C SER A 80 2.64 -6.79 25.90
N VAL A 81 1.68 -6.47 25.04
CA VAL A 81 1.59 -5.19 24.32
C VAL A 81 0.19 -4.63 24.56
N PRO A 82 -0.02 -3.87 25.66
CA PRO A 82 -1.32 -3.28 25.97
C PRO A 82 -1.78 -2.33 24.86
N ILE A 83 -3.08 -2.34 24.55
CA ILE A 83 -3.67 -1.49 23.49
C ILE A 83 -3.50 0.01 23.80
N GLY A 84 -3.49 0.41 25.08
CA GLY A 84 -3.29 1.79 25.50
C GLY A 84 -1.87 2.33 25.26
N ASP A 85 -0.90 1.43 25.04
CA ASP A 85 0.52 1.77 24.88
C ASP A 85 0.94 1.81 23.40
N ILE A 86 0.02 1.54 22.48
CA ILE A 86 0.24 1.69 21.03
C ILE A 86 -0.54 2.91 20.52
N PRO A 87 -0.02 3.65 19.53
CA PRO A 87 -0.72 4.82 19.00
C PRO A 87 -2.01 4.41 18.27
N CYS A 88 -3.01 5.27 18.32
CA CYS A 88 -4.22 5.16 17.50
C CYS A 88 -4.19 6.25 16.43
N VAL A 89 -4.25 5.86 15.17
CA VAL A 89 -4.31 6.75 14.01
C VAL A 89 -5.77 6.95 13.61
N LYS A 90 -6.19 8.22 13.47
CA LYS A 90 -7.49 8.57 12.90
C LYS A 90 -7.30 8.81 11.40
N LEU A 91 -8.11 8.13 10.60
CA LEU A 91 -8.05 8.22 9.15
C LEU A 91 -9.25 9.02 8.63
N PRO A 92 -9.05 9.85 7.59
CA PRO A 92 -10.14 10.61 6.98
C PRO A 92 -11.09 9.72 6.17
N LEU A 93 -10.67 8.50 5.82
CA LEU A 93 -11.39 7.55 4.99
C LEU A 93 -11.49 6.18 5.66
N LYS A 94 -12.54 5.43 5.34
CA LYS A 94 -12.59 3.99 5.64
C LYS A 94 -11.68 3.23 4.68
N ILE A 95 -11.12 2.12 5.17
CA ILE A 95 -10.22 1.26 4.38
C ILE A 95 -10.75 -0.17 4.42
N ASP A 96 -10.98 -0.75 3.25
CA ASP A 96 -11.19 -2.18 3.12
C ASP A 96 -9.93 -2.82 2.51
N ILE A 97 -9.37 -3.83 3.17
CA ILE A 97 -8.20 -4.57 2.67
C ILE A 97 -8.65 -5.95 2.27
N ILE A 98 -8.52 -6.29 0.99
CA ILE A 98 -8.82 -7.62 0.45
C ILE A 98 -7.56 -8.48 0.52
N LYS A 99 -7.50 -9.35 1.52
CA LYS A 99 -6.37 -10.24 1.78
C LYS A 99 -6.52 -11.56 1.03
N HIS A 100 -5.45 -11.99 0.35
CA HIS A 100 -5.40 -13.33 -0.25
C HIS A 100 -5.28 -14.42 0.85
N PRO A 101 -6.03 -15.53 0.77
CA PRO A 101 -6.04 -16.57 1.80
C PRO A 101 -4.69 -17.28 1.95
N ASN A 102 -3.90 -17.38 0.87
CA ASN A 102 -2.57 -17.99 0.89
C ASN A 102 -1.44 -17.00 1.22
N GLU A 103 -1.77 -15.74 1.52
CA GLU A 103 -0.78 -14.79 2.01
C GLU A 103 -0.30 -15.25 3.39
N THR A 104 1.02 -15.26 3.61
CA THR A 104 1.55 -15.70 4.90
C THR A 104 1.25 -14.64 5.95
N ASP A 105 0.35 -14.94 6.88
CA ASP A 105 -0.14 -13.99 7.89
C ASP A 105 0.99 -13.29 8.68
N GLY A 106 2.08 -14.00 8.99
CA GLY A 106 3.25 -13.43 9.68
C GLY A 106 4.14 -12.51 8.84
N LYS A 107 3.85 -12.34 7.54
CA LYS A 107 4.57 -11.45 6.62
C LYS A 107 3.73 -10.26 6.16
N SER A 108 2.40 -10.37 6.22
CA SER A 108 1.48 -9.29 5.84
C SER A 108 1.67 -8.05 6.72
N THR A 109 1.82 -6.90 6.09
CA THR A 109 1.87 -5.60 6.76
C THR A 109 0.49 -4.93 6.86
N ALA A 110 -0.54 -5.45 6.17
CA ALA A 110 -1.92 -4.96 6.25
C ALA A 110 -2.45 -4.91 7.70
N ILE A 111 -2.00 -5.85 8.52
CA ILE A 111 -2.41 -5.99 9.92
C ILE A 111 -2.00 -4.76 10.74
N HIS A 112 -0.92 -4.06 10.36
CA HIS A 112 -0.48 -2.85 11.05
C HIS A 112 -1.57 -1.78 10.98
N ALA A 113 -2.16 -1.57 9.80
CA ALA A 113 -3.27 -0.64 9.62
C ALA A 113 -4.47 -1.02 10.51
N LYS A 114 -4.82 -2.31 10.59
CA LYS A 114 -5.93 -2.77 11.44
C LYS A 114 -5.66 -2.58 12.94
N LEU A 115 -4.42 -2.73 13.39
CA LEU A 115 -4.05 -2.51 14.80
C LEU A 115 -4.07 -1.02 15.16
N LEU A 116 -3.60 -0.17 14.25
CA LEU A 116 -3.37 1.25 14.51
C LEU A 116 -4.59 2.13 14.20
N ALA A 117 -5.45 1.70 13.27
CA ALA A 117 -6.67 2.42 12.86
C ALA A 117 -7.90 1.49 12.87
N TYR A 118 -8.11 0.79 14.00
CA TYR A 118 -9.06 -0.32 14.12
C TYR A 118 -10.52 0.02 13.77
N ASP A 119 -10.95 1.26 13.99
CA ASP A 119 -12.30 1.75 13.66
C ASP A 119 -12.51 2.03 12.16
N ALA A 120 -11.42 2.29 11.43
CA ALA A 120 -11.46 2.73 10.03
C ALA A 120 -11.09 1.61 9.06
N VAL A 121 -10.32 0.62 9.50
CA VAL A 121 -9.78 -0.44 8.65
C VAL A 121 -10.54 -1.74 8.86
N THR A 122 -10.97 -2.39 7.77
CA THR A 122 -11.53 -3.75 7.77
C THR A 122 -10.70 -4.65 6.87
N ILE A 123 -10.38 -5.86 7.33
CA ILE A 123 -9.66 -6.86 6.53
C ILE A 123 -10.66 -7.95 6.13
N HIS A 124 -10.76 -8.20 4.84
CA HIS A 124 -11.60 -9.22 4.22
C HIS A 124 -10.72 -10.29 3.60
N THR A 125 -10.90 -11.55 3.99
CA THR A 125 -10.19 -12.67 3.36
C THR A 125 -10.93 -13.07 2.09
N PHE A 126 -10.26 -13.04 0.94
CA PHE A 126 -10.81 -13.51 -0.34
C PHE A 126 -11.25 -14.98 -0.23
N PRO A 127 -12.45 -15.36 -0.71
CA PRO A 127 -13.33 -14.64 -1.63
C PRO A 127 -14.39 -13.72 -1.00
N CYS A 128 -14.31 -13.39 0.28
CA CYS A 128 -15.31 -12.60 1.00
C CYS A 128 -15.19 -11.08 0.80
N ILE A 129 -15.12 -10.60 -0.45
CA ILE A 129 -15.10 -9.16 -0.78
C ILE A 129 -16.50 -8.55 -0.51
N PRO A 130 -16.58 -7.36 0.12
CA PRO A 130 -17.85 -6.65 0.25
C PRO A 130 -18.49 -6.33 -1.10
N ASP A 131 -19.80 -6.16 -1.08
CA ASP A 131 -20.53 -5.61 -2.21
C ASP A 131 -20.40 -4.07 -2.22
N TYR A 132 -19.97 -3.52 -3.35
CA TYR A 132 -19.78 -2.09 -3.56
C TYR A 132 -20.77 -1.48 -4.56
N TYR A 133 -21.72 -2.24 -5.13
CA TYR A 133 -22.56 -1.78 -6.25
C TYR A 133 -23.25 -0.43 -5.99
N ASP A 134 -23.82 -0.22 -4.81
CA ASP A 134 -24.60 0.98 -4.49
C ASP A 134 -23.76 2.21 -4.12
N GLN A 135 -22.44 2.05 -3.95
CA GLN A 135 -21.51 3.06 -3.40
C GLN A 135 -20.26 3.23 -4.27
N LYS A 136 -20.28 2.79 -5.54
CA LYS A 136 -19.10 2.84 -6.43
C LYS A 136 -18.59 4.25 -6.69
N ASP A 137 -19.46 5.25 -6.57
CA ASP A 137 -19.18 6.68 -6.69
C ASP A 137 -18.52 7.28 -5.43
N GLU A 138 -18.39 6.51 -4.35
CA GLU A 138 -17.77 6.94 -3.09
C GLU A 138 -16.54 6.07 -2.72
N ILE A 139 -16.12 5.21 -3.64
CA ILE A 139 -15.07 4.21 -3.43
C ILE A 139 -14.06 4.21 -4.56
N ILE A 140 -12.78 4.15 -4.18
CA ILE A 140 -11.70 3.86 -5.13
C ILE A 140 -10.93 2.60 -4.73
N LEU A 141 -10.23 2.03 -5.71
CA LEU A 141 -9.30 0.93 -5.52
C LEU A 141 -7.87 1.44 -5.74
N VAL A 142 -6.96 1.22 -4.79
CA VAL A 142 -5.53 1.48 -5.00
C VAL A 142 -4.88 0.23 -5.58
N PHE A 143 -4.56 0.28 -6.87
CA PHE A 143 -3.90 -0.81 -7.58
C PHE A 143 -3.26 -0.31 -8.89
N PRO A 144 -2.01 -0.67 -9.22
CA PRO A 144 -1.43 -0.26 -10.50
C PRO A 144 -2.06 -1.01 -11.67
N GLY A 145 -2.39 -0.32 -12.75
CA GLY A 145 -3.03 -0.94 -13.91
C GLY A 145 -2.96 -0.09 -15.18
N LYS A 146 -3.38 -0.64 -16.32
CA LYS A 146 -3.36 0.13 -17.59
C LYS A 146 -4.32 1.33 -17.59
N ASN A 147 -5.34 1.28 -16.74
CA ASN A 147 -6.40 2.27 -16.63
C ASN A 147 -6.38 2.96 -15.26
N SER A 148 -5.31 2.82 -14.47
CA SER A 148 -5.18 3.57 -13.23
C SER A 148 -4.97 5.05 -13.54
N VAL A 149 -5.49 5.90 -12.65
CA VAL A 149 -5.39 7.36 -12.74
C VAL A 149 -4.72 7.91 -11.49
N SER A 150 -4.36 9.19 -11.51
CA SER A 150 -3.89 9.88 -10.31
C SER A 150 -5.02 10.07 -9.28
N ILE A 151 -4.66 10.35 -8.03
CA ILE A 151 -5.65 10.60 -6.96
C ILE A 151 -6.57 11.78 -7.29
N LYS A 152 -6.03 12.86 -7.88
CA LYS A 152 -6.83 14.05 -8.27
C LYS A 152 -7.81 13.72 -9.39
N GLU A 153 -7.36 13.03 -10.42
CA GLU A 153 -8.22 12.59 -11.53
C GLU A 153 -9.32 11.65 -11.06
N SER A 154 -9.03 10.78 -10.08
CA SER A 154 -10.03 9.84 -9.55
C SER A 154 -11.25 10.55 -8.98
N LEU A 155 -11.07 11.65 -8.23
CA LEU A 155 -12.18 12.40 -7.65
C LEU A 155 -13.01 13.14 -8.70
N LEU A 156 -12.38 13.63 -9.77
CA LEU A 156 -13.11 14.19 -10.91
C LEU A 156 -14.01 13.15 -11.57
N LEU A 157 -13.53 11.91 -11.70
CA LEU A 157 -14.32 10.81 -12.27
C LEU A 157 -15.49 10.39 -11.38
N LEU A 158 -15.30 10.37 -10.05
CA LEU A 158 -16.38 10.10 -9.10
C LEU A 158 -17.49 11.17 -9.19
N ASN A 159 -17.10 12.45 -9.23
CA ASN A 159 -18.05 13.56 -9.31
C ASN A 159 -18.84 13.59 -10.62
N ASN A 160 -18.21 13.24 -11.75
CA ASN A 160 -18.88 13.21 -13.05
C ASN A 160 -19.89 12.04 -13.19
N CYS A 161 -19.90 11.08 -12.26
CA CYS A 161 -20.94 10.05 -12.21
C CYS A 161 -22.26 10.55 -11.60
N GLU A 162 -22.22 11.55 -10.72
CA GLU A 162 -23.43 12.13 -10.13
C GLU A 162 -24.26 12.91 -11.18
N ASP A 163 -23.60 13.66 -12.06
CA ASP A 163 -24.27 14.46 -13.08
C ASP A 163 -24.94 13.57 -14.15
N LYS A 164 -24.38 12.39 -14.45
CA LYS A 164 -24.97 11.40 -15.36
C LYS A 164 -26.17 10.65 -14.79
N LYS A 165 -26.36 10.61 -13.45
CA LYS A 165 -27.56 10.01 -12.84
C LYS A 165 -28.79 10.93 -12.93
N LYS A 166 -28.61 12.23 -13.25
CA LYS A 166 -29.72 13.19 -13.44
C LYS A 166 -30.23 13.25 -14.88
N GLU A 167 -29.46 12.78 -15.86
CA GLU A 167 -29.85 12.70 -17.27
C GLU A 167 -29.64 11.28 -17.79
N SER A 168 -30.75 10.54 -17.96
CA SER A 168 -30.91 9.33 -18.80
C SER A 168 -31.34 8.07 -18.05
N SER A 169 -32.65 7.81 -18.11
CA SER A 169 -33.16 6.49 -18.45
C SER A 169 -32.70 6.11 -19.87
N CYS A 170 -32.13 4.90 -20.00
CA CYS A 170 -31.88 4.10 -21.21
C CYS A 170 -30.41 3.99 -21.69
N GLU A 171 -29.92 2.75 -21.59
CA GLU A 171 -28.82 2.06 -22.30
C GLU A 171 -27.33 2.32 -21.98
N PRO A 172 -26.46 1.27 -22.15
CA PRO A 172 -25.19 1.15 -21.43
C PRO A 172 -24.02 1.81 -22.17
N PRO A 173 -23.06 2.48 -21.49
CA PRO A 173 -21.94 3.07 -22.19
C PRO A 173 -20.78 2.08 -22.39
N SER A 174 -20.48 1.84 -23.66
CA SER A 174 -19.26 1.20 -24.13
C SER A 174 -18.14 2.23 -24.36
N LYS A 175 -16.93 1.86 -23.93
CA LYS A 175 -15.59 2.43 -24.28
C LYS A 175 -15.19 3.79 -23.67
N CYS A 176 -14.08 3.72 -22.93
CA CYS A 176 -13.29 4.83 -22.41
C CYS A 176 -12.79 5.74 -23.55
N LEU A 177 -13.24 7.00 -23.55
CA LEU A 177 -12.75 8.05 -24.43
C LEU A 177 -11.51 8.68 -23.81
N LYS A 178 -10.40 8.66 -24.55
CA LYS A 178 -9.17 9.39 -24.22
C LYS A 178 -9.47 10.90 -24.27
N LEU A 179 -9.39 11.60 -23.14
CA LEU A 179 -9.31 13.06 -23.14
C LEU A 179 -7.87 13.46 -23.45
N SER A 180 -7.69 14.13 -24.58
CA SER A 180 -6.44 14.79 -24.97
C SER A 180 -6.20 16.03 -24.12
N GLN A 181 -4.96 16.17 -23.63
CA GLN A 181 -4.46 17.34 -22.92
C GLN A 181 -4.36 18.57 -23.85
N GLU A 182 -5.41 19.38 -23.97
CA GLU A 182 -5.24 20.77 -24.41
C GLU A 182 -6.27 21.69 -23.71
N ASN A 183 -5.76 22.80 -23.16
CA ASN A 183 -6.43 23.94 -22.53
C ASN A 183 -6.44 24.02 -20.98
N TYR A 184 -5.25 24.21 -20.40
CA TYR A 184 -5.12 25.02 -19.19
C TYR A 184 -5.07 26.51 -19.59
N LYS A 185 -6.19 27.21 -19.43
CA LYS A 185 -6.19 28.67 -19.25
C LYS A 185 -6.67 28.97 -17.84
N SER A 186 -5.80 29.64 -17.09
CA SER A 186 -6.04 30.14 -15.74
C SER A 186 -7.16 31.18 -15.76
N GLU A 187 -8.30 30.86 -15.15
CA GLU A 187 -9.24 31.86 -14.66
C GLU A 187 -9.65 31.52 -13.23
N LYS A 188 -9.75 32.58 -12.41
CA LYS A 188 -9.93 32.58 -10.96
C LYS A 188 -11.16 31.76 -10.55
N GLN A 189 -11.01 30.79 -9.66
CA GLN A 189 -12.11 29.95 -9.19
C GLN A 189 -12.54 30.24 -7.75
N ASP A 190 -13.86 30.37 -7.61
CA ASP A 190 -14.64 30.76 -6.44
C ASP A 190 -14.66 29.70 -5.33
N LYS A 191 -15.04 30.14 -4.12
CA LYS A 191 -15.22 29.33 -2.89
C LYS A 191 -16.24 28.16 -2.99
N ASN A 192 -16.83 27.91 -4.16
CA ASN A 192 -17.82 26.86 -4.40
C ASN A 192 -17.22 25.48 -4.74
N ASP A 193 -15.95 25.40 -5.15
CA ASP A 193 -15.31 24.12 -5.51
C ASP A 193 -14.97 23.23 -4.30
N LYS A 194 -14.85 23.83 -3.10
CA LYS A 194 -14.52 23.10 -1.86
C LYS A 194 -15.63 22.14 -1.40
N VAL A 195 -16.86 22.31 -1.89
CA VAL A 195 -18.04 21.53 -1.48
C VAL A 195 -18.15 20.19 -2.25
N LYS A 196 -17.45 20.02 -3.38
CA LYS A 196 -17.55 18.81 -4.24
C LYS A 196 -16.40 17.80 -4.09
N LEU A 197 -15.37 18.06 -3.28
CA LEU A 197 -14.21 17.15 -3.14
C LEU A 197 -14.38 16.04 -2.08
N ASN A 198 -15.51 16.04 -1.37
CA ASN A 198 -15.74 15.19 -0.19
C ASN A 198 -16.60 13.93 -0.46
N CYS A 199 -16.72 13.50 -1.72
CA CYS A 199 -17.52 12.32 -2.10
C CYS A 199 -16.83 11.00 -1.73
N LEU A 200 -15.50 10.97 -1.69
CA LEU A 200 -14.75 9.76 -1.36
C LEU A 200 -14.92 9.43 0.12
N LYS A 201 -15.49 8.26 0.43
CA LYS A 201 -15.68 7.79 1.81
C LYS A 201 -14.80 6.60 2.14
N LYS A 202 -14.37 5.83 1.13
CA LYS A 202 -13.64 4.59 1.34
C LYS A 202 -12.63 4.31 0.24
N VAL A 203 -11.54 3.67 0.63
CA VAL A 203 -10.50 3.16 -0.27
C VAL A 203 -10.31 1.66 -0.08
N VAL A 204 -10.13 0.93 -1.16
CA VAL A 204 -9.86 -0.50 -1.17
C VAL A 204 -8.39 -0.76 -1.49
N PHE A 205 -7.74 -1.65 -0.75
CA PHE A 205 -6.39 -2.17 -1.02
C PHE A 205 -6.41 -3.69 -1.17
N ILE A 206 -5.42 -4.25 -1.85
CA ILE A 206 -5.23 -5.70 -1.98
C ILE A 206 -3.96 -6.12 -1.24
N ASP A 207 -4.09 -7.06 -0.30
CA ASP A 207 -2.97 -7.65 0.45
C ASP A 207 -2.67 -9.06 -0.08
N SER A 208 -1.72 -9.13 -1.01
CA SER A 208 -1.29 -10.39 -1.63
C SER A 208 0.09 -10.28 -2.25
N THR A 209 0.74 -11.41 -2.52
CA THR A 209 1.86 -11.41 -3.46
C THR A 209 1.41 -11.01 -4.87
N TRP A 210 2.29 -10.34 -5.63
CA TRP A 210 2.01 -9.93 -7.02
C TRP A 210 1.57 -11.07 -7.95
N ASN A 211 2.05 -12.29 -7.73
CA ASN A 211 1.63 -13.45 -8.50
C ASN A 211 0.20 -13.91 -8.18
N GLN A 212 -0.29 -13.63 -6.96
CA GLN A 212 -1.60 -14.04 -6.47
C GLN A 212 -2.70 -12.98 -6.72
N THR A 213 -2.33 -11.71 -6.86
CA THR A 213 -3.27 -10.59 -6.98
C THR A 213 -4.26 -10.72 -8.15
N ASN A 214 -3.87 -11.40 -9.23
CA ASN A 214 -4.66 -11.52 -10.46
C ASN A 214 -6.07 -12.10 -10.23
N LYS A 215 -6.23 -13.01 -9.25
CA LYS A 215 -7.54 -13.57 -8.92
C LYS A 215 -8.44 -12.58 -8.20
N ILE A 216 -7.86 -11.75 -7.34
CA ILE A 216 -8.60 -10.76 -6.55
C ILE A 216 -9.00 -9.62 -7.46
N ILE A 217 -8.07 -9.05 -8.23
CA ILE A 217 -8.35 -7.90 -9.10
C ILE A 217 -9.36 -8.24 -10.20
N ALA A 218 -9.48 -9.51 -10.62
CA ALA A 218 -10.46 -9.95 -11.62
C ALA A 218 -11.88 -10.14 -11.06
N ASP A 219 -12.08 -10.03 -9.74
CA ASP A 219 -13.39 -10.21 -9.11
C ASP A 219 -14.36 -9.09 -9.51
N GLU A 220 -15.60 -9.46 -9.84
CA GLU A 220 -16.64 -8.54 -10.35
C GLU A 220 -16.97 -7.40 -9.38
N ARG A 221 -16.82 -7.62 -8.08
CA ARG A 221 -17.09 -6.60 -7.05
C ARG A 221 -16.07 -5.46 -7.09
N LEU A 222 -14.85 -5.74 -7.54
CA LEU A 222 -13.81 -4.73 -7.76
C LEU A 222 -13.89 -4.11 -9.17
N GLN A 223 -14.58 -4.77 -10.11
CA GLN A 223 -14.74 -4.23 -11.46
C GLN A 223 -15.60 -2.96 -11.46
N GLY A 224 -15.13 -1.96 -12.20
CA GLY A 224 -15.81 -0.67 -12.35
C GLY A 224 -15.58 0.31 -11.19
N LEU A 225 -14.81 -0.05 -10.16
CA LEU A 225 -14.25 0.94 -9.24
C LEU A 225 -13.22 1.80 -9.99
N VAL A 226 -13.15 3.08 -9.66
CA VAL A 226 -12.07 3.94 -10.14
C VAL A 226 -10.77 3.47 -9.49
N THR A 227 -9.77 3.18 -10.32
CA THR A 227 -8.49 2.66 -9.86
C THR A 227 -7.45 3.76 -9.79
N VAL A 228 -6.77 3.89 -8.66
CA VAL A 228 -5.69 4.84 -8.43
C VAL A 228 -4.35 4.11 -8.37
N GLU A 229 -3.37 4.67 -9.06
CA GLU A 229 -1.98 4.27 -8.93
C GLU A 229 -1.22 5.36 -8.17
N LEU A 230 -0.42 4.92 -7.20
CA LEU A 230 0.46 5.80 -6.46
C LEU A 230 1.67 6.15 -7.33
N THR A 231 2.16 7.38 -7.20
CA THR A 231 3.41 7.80 -7.85
C THR A 231 4.59 6.90 -7.47
N GLU A 232 5.61 6.86 -8.33
CA GLU A 232 6.80 6.03 -8.09
C GLU A 232 7.46 6.39 -6.75
N ARG A 233 7.47 5.43 -5.84
CA ARG A 233 8.06 5.53 -4.51
C ARG A 233 8.93 4.33 -4.25
N LYS A 234 10.07 4.54 -3.60
CA LYS A 234 10.94 3.42 -3.20
C LYS A 234 10.42 2.83 -1.89
N THR A 235 10.23 1.51 -1.87
CA THR A 235 9.88 0.78 -0.66
C THR A 235 11.08 0.62 0.28
N CYS A 236 10.82 0.64 1.59
CA CYS A 236 11.76 0.23 2.63
C CYS A 236 11.51 -1.23 3.10
N PHE A 237 10.65 -1.99 2.42
CA PHE A 237 10.19 -3.29 2.88
C PHE A 237 11.28 -4.36 2.79
N TRP A 238 11.68 -4.91 3.94
CA TRP A 238 12.84 -5.80 4.03
C TRP A 238 12.68 -7.21 3.41
N ARG A 239 11.49 -7.58 2.91
CA ARG A 239 11.20 -8.90 2.30
C ARG A 239 10.92 -8.81 0.79
N HIS A 240 11.76 -8.09 0.06
CA HIS A 240 11.67 -8.01 -1.40
C HIS A 240 11.67 -9.41 -2.05
N GLN A 241 10.79 -9.59 -3.03
CA GLN A 241 10.83 -10.75 -3.92
C GLN A 241 11.92 -10.54 -4.97
N LYS A 242 12.70 -11.57 -5.28
CA LYS A 242 13.81 -11.47 -6.25
C LYS A 242 13.27 -11.01 -7.61
N GLY A 243 13.84 -9.94 -8.15
CA GLY A 243 13.44 -9.37 -9.44
C GLY A 243 12.19 -8.48 -9.41
N SER A 244 11.61 -8.21 -8.24
CA SER A 244 10.57 -7.18 -8.12
C SER A 244 11.18 -5.78 -8.11
N PRO A 245 10.56 -4.79 -8.78
CA PRO A 245 10.96 -3.41 -8.70
C PRO A 245 10.98 -2.89 -7.25
N GLU A 246 11.91 -1.98 -6.95
CA GLU A 246 11.94 -1.24 -5.67
C GLU A 246 10.72 -0.29 -5.51
N THR A 247 9.89 -0.17 -6.54
CA THR A 247 8.63 0.59 -6.51
C THR A 247 7.45 -0.20 -5.97
N TYR A 248 7.62 -1.50 -5.70
CA TYR A 248 6.56 -2.36 -5.19
C TYR A 248 6.44 -2.24 -3.67
N LEU A 249 5.59 -1.29 -3.25
CA LEU A 249 5.28 -1.02 -1.86
C LEU A 249 4.66 -2.22 -1.15
N SER A 250 4.95 -2.38 0.14
CA SER A 250 4.15 -3.23 1.02
C SER A 250 2.78 -2.59 1.30
N THR A 251 1.80 -3.38 1.75
CA THR A 251 0.44 -2.91 1.97
C THR A 251 0.36 -1.71 2.92
N ILE A 252 1.13 -1.72 4.02
CA ILE A 252 1.13 -0.59 4.97
C ILE A 252 1.78 0.68 4.39
N GLU A 253 2.81 0.54 3.55
CA GLU A 253 3.42 1.69 2.87
C GLU A 253 2.46 2.27 1.84
N ALA A 254 1.77 1.43 1.07
CA ALA A 254 0.74 1.88 0.12
C ALA A 254 -0.38 2.65 0.84
N ILE A 255 -0.84 2.15 1.99
CA ILE A 255 -1.84 2.86 2.81
C ILE A 255 -1.29 4.20 3.31
N TYR A 256 -0.08 4.20 3.89
CA TYR A 256 0.56 5.42 4.39
C TYR A 256 0.68 6.48 3.30
N PHE A 257 1.28 6.13 2.17
CA PHE A 257 1.52 7.07 1.09
C PHE A 257 0.23 7.56 0.43
N PHE A 258 -0.77 6.69 0.30
CA PHE A 258 -2.09 7.11 -0.16
C PHE A 258 -2.70 8.16 0.78
N MET A 259 -2.60 7.97 2.10
CA MET A 259 -3.16 8.92 3.07
C MET A 259 -2.42 10.26 3.07
N VAL A 260 -1.09 10.24 2.91
CA VAL A 260 -0.27 11.46 2.73
C VAL A 260 -0.67 12.21 1.46
N ASP A 261 -0.79 11.50 0.33
CA ASP A 261 -1.24 12.08 -0.94
C ASP A 261 -2.64 12.66 -0.82
N TYR A 262 -3.56 11.93 -0.19
CA TYR A 262 -4.92 12.38 0.03
C TYR A 262 -4.96 13.66 0.87
N HIS A 263 -4.25 13.70 1.99
CA HIS A 263 -4.21 14.88 2.84
C HIS A 263 -3.59 16.10 2.14
N THR A 264 -2.48 15.89 1.44
CA THR A 264 -1.76 16.99 0.79
C THR A 264 -2.47 17.51 -0.45
N HIS A 265 -3.05 16.61 -1.26
CA HIS A 265 -3.56 16.96 -2.59
C HIS A 265 -5.07 17.10 -2.66
N ILE A 266 -5.80 16.52 -1.70
CA ILE A 266 -7.27 16.54 -1.67
C ILE A 266 -7.77 17.38 -0.51
N LEU A 267 -7.25 17.17 0.71
CA LEU A 267 -7.61 18.03 1.85
C LEU A 267 -6.95 19.41 1.73
N GLU A 268 -5.86 19.51 0.97
CA GLU A 268 -5.04 20.72 0.81
C GLU A 268 -4.59 21.27 2.17
N GLU A 269 -4.25 20.36 3.07
CA GLU A 269 -3.75 20.64 4.42
C GLU A 269 -2.24 20.38 4.48
N ASP A 270 -1.56 21.11 5.36
CA ASP A 270 -0.12 20.95 5.60
C ASP A 270 0.14 19.67 6.41
N TYR A 271 0.73 18.65 5.79
CA TYR A 271 1.04 17.39 6.45
C TYR A 271 2.09 17.56 7.57
N GLN A 272 1.71 17.24 8.82
CA GLN A 272 2.57 17.31 10.01
C GLN A 272 2.91 15.93 10.62
N GLY A 273 2.59 14.85 9.92
CA GLY A 273 2.85 13.48 10.39
C GLY A 273 1.61 12.78 10.94
N GLU A 274 0.41 13.22 10.55
CA GLU A 274 -0.90 12.72 10.99
C GLU A 274 -1.01 11.20 10.87
N TYR A 275 -0.32 10.62 9.89
CA TYR A 275 -0.37 9.20 9.57
C TYR A 275 0.95 8.47 9.78
N ASP A 276 2.00 9.13 10.28
CA ASP A 276 3.33 8.52 10.46
C ASP A 276 3.25 7.28 11.36
N ASN A 277 2.40 7.33 12.38
CA ASN A 277 2.16 6.20 13.27
C ASN A 277 1.55 4.97 12.59
N LEU A 278 1.04 5.04 11.35
CA LEU A 278 0.72 3.84 10.56
C LEU A 278 1.96 2.95 10.34
N LEU A 279 3.15 3.56 10.31
CA LEU A 279 4.43 2.88 10.17
C LEU A 279 5.05 2.51 11.54
N PHE A 280 4.30 2.61 12.65
CA PHE A 280 4.80 2.30 14.01
C PHE A 280 5.35 0.88 14.12
N PHE A 281 4.58 -0.14 13.72
CA PHE A 281 5.08 -1.53 13.72
C PHE A 281 6.10 -1.77 12.61
N PHE A 282 5.90 -1.15 11.43
CA PHE A 282 6.77 -1.33 10.27
C PHE A 282 8.20 -0.90 10.56
N THR A 283 8.39 0.31 11.08
CA THR A 283 9.71 0.90 11.38
C THR A 283 10.43 0.14 12.48
N PHE A 284 9.70 -0.32 13.50
CA PHE A 284 10.27 -1.18 14.54
C PHE A 284 10.82 -2.49 13.95
N MET A 285 10.01 -3.18 13.15
CA MET A 285 10.43 -4.43 12.49
C MET A 285 11.59 -4.21 11.52
N TYR A 286 11.56 -3.11 10.77
CA TYR A 286 12.64 -2.71 9.88
C TYR A 286 13.97 -2.59 10.63
N ARG A 287 13.98 -1.88 11.76
CA ARG A 287 15.17 -1.75 12.64
C ARG A 287 15.67 -3.10 13.11
N LEU A 288 14.79 -3.95 13.65
CA LEU A 288 15.17 -5.29 14.11
C LEU A 288 15.85 -6.15 13.03
N ILE A 289 15.34 -6.07 11.81
CA ILE A 289 15.86 -6.87 10.70
C ILE A 289 17.15 -6.28 10.14
N LYS A 290 17.27 -4.94 10.12
CA LYS A 290 18.52 -4.27 9.77
C LYS A 290 19.63 -4.63 10.77
N ASP A 291 19.34 -4.56 12.06
CA ASP A 291 20.29 -4.93 13.12
C ASP A 291 20.69 -6.41 13.00
N ALA A 292 19.73 -7.31 12.79
CA ALA A 292 20.01 -8.73 12.61
C ALA A 292 20.86 -9.01 11.35
N LYS A 293 20.66 -8.27 10.25
CA LYS A 293 21.47 -8.40 9.03
C LYS A 293 22.90 -7.88 9.26
N HIS A 294 23.04 -6.76 9.96
CA HIS A 294 24.35 -6.20 10.34
C HIS A 294 25.12 -7.16 11.24
N SER A 295 24.48 -7.70 12.30
CA SER A 295 25.09 -8.73 13.16
C SER A 295 25.47 -10.01 12.42
N ALA A 296 24.81 -10.32 11.30
CA ALA A 296 25.11 -11.47 10.45
C ALA A 296 26.14 -11.16 9.33
N GLY A 297 26.69 -9.93 9.27
CA GLY A 297 27.65 -9.51 8.25
C GLY A 297 27.08 -9.44 6.83
N LYS A 298 25.76 -9.27 6.69
CA LYS A 298 25.05 -9.25 5.39
C LYS A 298 24.78 -7.85 4.85
N ILE A 299 25.13 -6.81 5.61
CA ILE A 299 25.08 -5.39 5.30
C ILE A 299 26.27 -4.74 5.99
#